data_AF-A0A0B4CS14-F1
#
_entry.id   AF-A0A0B4CS14-F1
#
_cell.length_a   1.000
_cell.length_b   1.000
_cell.length_c   1.000
_cell.angle_alpha   90.00
_cell.angle_beta   90.00
_cell.angle_gamma   90.00
#
_symmetry.space_group_name_H-M   'P 1'
#
loop_
_entity.id
_entity.type
_entity.pdbx_description
1 polymer ?
#
loop_
_entity_poly.entity_id
_entity_poly.type
_entity_poly.pdbx_seq_one_letter_code
_entity_poly.pdbx_strand_id
1 'polypeptide(L)'
;MDRTEVVTSVAGDLHATELAIDAAITQATTLVQSFIGARAALSLSPVSGTMSQAKAMETIAALSAARESIVACHAELQKDHRRLGFGTYAAGPVAKPDDWLDPKSALTPTHLHRVA
;
A
#
# COMPACT_ATOMS: atom_id res chain seq x y z
N MET A 1 17.32 1.09 23.83
CA MET A 1 16.36 0.50 22.90
C MET A 1 16.37 -1.00 23.13
N ASP A 2 15.25 -1.58 23.54
CA ASP A 2 15.12 -3.03 23.70
C ASP A 2 14.73 -3.70 22.37
N ARG A 3 14.70 -5.05 22.35
CA ARG A 3 14.39 -5.83 21.15
C ARG A 3 13.00 -5.49 20.59
N THR A 4 12.02 -5.32 21.46
CA THR A 4 10.64 -5.03 21.07
C THR A 4 10.56 -3.67 20.40
N GLU A 5 11.24 -2.66 20.96
CA GLU A 5 11.32 -1.32 20.38
C GLU A 5 11.94 -1.33 18.97
N VAL A 6 13.01 -2.10 18.75
CA VAL A 6 13.64 -2.24 17.42
C VAL A 6 12.68 -2.88 16.42
N VAL A 7 12.03 -3.99 16.80
CA VAL A 7 11.08 -4.70 15.93
C VAL A 7 9.88 -3.81 15.59
N THR A 8 9.36 -3.08 16.58
CA THR A 8 8.26 -2.14 16.38
C THR A 8 8.65 -0.99 15.46
N SER A 9 9.87 -0.46 15.59
CA SER A 9 10.38 0.58 14.68
C SER A 9 10.40 0.10 13.23
N VAL A 10 10.97 -1.09 12.96
CA VAL A 10 11.06 -1.63 11.59
C VAL A 10 9.69 -1.84 10.97
N ALA A 11 8.72 -2.35 11.75
CA ALA A 11 7.37 -2.52 11.24
C ALA A 11 6.64 -1.18 11.02
N GLY A 12 6.93 -0.18 11.85
CA GLY A 12 6.47 1.19 11.64
C GLY A 12 7.00 1.76 10.33
N ASP A 13 8.30 1.59 10.04
CA ASP A 13 8.93 2.04 8.80
C ASP A 13 8.36 1.33 7.57
N LEU A 14 8.11 0.02 7.66
CA LEU A 14 7.45 -0.75 6.59
C LEU A 14 6.06 -0.20 6.29
N HIS A 15 5.24 0.02 7.31
CA HIS A 15 3.89 0.56 7.12
C HIS A 15 3.91 1.99 6.57
N ALA A 16 4.81 2.84 7.07
CA ALA A 16 5.00 4.19 6.54
C ALA A 16 5.42 4.16 5.06
N THR A 17 6.25 3.18 4.67
CA THR A 17 6.66 3.00 3.27
C THR A 17 5.49 2.57 2.38
N GLU A 18 4.65 1.63 2.83
CA GLU A 18 3.40 1.24 2.14
C GLU A 18 2.52 2.49 1.87
N LEU A 19 2.28 3.29 2.91
CA LEU A 19 1.47 4.51 2.82
C LEU A 19 2.09 5.59 1.92
N ALA A 20 3.41 5.74 1.94
CA ALA A 20 4.11 6.71 1.11
C ALA A 20 3.98 6.37 -0.39
N ILE A 21 4.04 5.08 -0.74
CA ILE A 21 3.82 4.61 -2.12
C ILE A 21 2.38 4.87 -2.54
N ASP A 22 1.39 4.64 -1.66
CA ASP A 22 -0.01 5.02 -1.87
C ASP A 22 -0.17 6.50 -2.21
N ALA A 23 0.34 7.36 -1.34
CA ALA A 23 0.28 8.80 -1.54
C ALA A 23 0.95 9.22 -2.86
N ALA A 24 2.08 8.61 -3.21
CA ALA A 24 2.78 8.90 -4.45
C ALA A 24 1.96 8.52 -5.69
N ILE A 25 1.28 7.36 -5.70
CA ILE A 25 0.40 6.97 -6.81
C ILE A 25 -0.77 7.95 -6.95
N THR A 26 -1.40 8.34 -5.85
CA THR A 26 -2.48 9.34 -5.85
C THR A 26 -2.01 10.67 -6.44
N GLN A 27 -0.85 11.17 -6.00
CA GLN A 27 -0.29 12.43 -6.48
C GLN A 27 0.09 12.37 -7.96
N ALA A 28 0.73 11.28 -8.40
CA ALA A 28 1.11 11.09 -9.80
C ALA A 28 -0.13 11.00 -10.73
N THR A 29 -1.20 10.35 -10.27
CA THR A 29 -2.48 10.30 -11.00
C THR A 29 -3.12 11.69 -11.10
N THR A 30 -3.08 12.47 -10.03
CA THR A 30 -3.56 13.86 -10.00
C THR A 30 -2.77 14.74 -10.99
N LEU A 31 -1.45 14.52 -11.10
CA LEU A 31 -0.62 15.20 -12.10
C LEU A 31 -1.06 14.86 -13.54
N VAL A 32 -1.35 13.58 -13.82
CA VAL A 32 -1.86 13.16 -15.15
C VAL A 32 -3.18 13.85 -15.48
N GLN A 33 -4.10 13.95 -14.50
CA GLN A 33 -5.35 14.69 -14.66
C GLN A 33 -5.10 16.18 -14.92
N SER A 34 -4.13 16.77 -14.23
CA SER A 34 -3.76 18.19 -14.38
C SER A 34 -3.26 18.50 -15.79
N PHE A 35 -2.49 17.61 -16.43
CA PHE A 35 -2.12 17.77 -17.85
C PHE A 35 -3.35 17.84 -18.77
N ILE A 36 -4.36 17.00 -18.53
CA ILE A 36 -5.59 16.97 -19.33
C ILE A 36 -6.40 18.26 -19.11
N GLY A 37 -6.60 18.63 -17.84
CA GLY A 37 -7.35 19.83 -17.45
C GLY A 37 -6.70 21.10 -17.98
N ALA A 38 -5.37 21.22 -17.90
CA ALA A 38 -4.63 22.38 -18.38
C ALA A 38 -4.80 22.59 -19.90
N ARG A 39 -4.85 21.52 -20.69
CA ARG A 39 -5.10 21.64 -22.15
C ARG A 39 -6.46 22.26 -22.44
N ALA A 40 -7.51 21.81 -21.74
CA ALA A 40 -8.85 22.36 -21.89
C ALA A 40 -8.92 23.82 -21.40
N ALA A 41 -8.41 24.09 -20.20
CA ALA A 41 -8.49 25.41 -19.58
C ALA A 41 -7.73 26.50 -20.36
N LEU A 42 -6.64 26.12 -21.02
CA LEU A 42 -5.77 27.04 -21.77
C LEU A 42 -5.96 26.96 -23.29
N SER A 43 -6.96 26.20 -23.78
CA SER A 43 -7.20 25.97 -25.22
C SER A 43 -5.95 25.51 -25.97
N LEU A 44 -5.14 24.64 -25.35
CA LEU A 44 -3.92 24.11 -25.95
C LEU A 44 -4.21 22.96 -26.91
N SER A 45 -3.24 22.68 -27.77
CA SER A 45 -3.27 21.50 -28.62
C SER A 45 -3.43 20.20 -27.78
N PRO A 46 -4.22 19.22 -28.26
CA PRO A 46 -4.34 17.92 -27.59
C PRO A 46 -3.00 17.20 -27.36
N VAL A 47 -1.98 17.49 -28.17
CA VAL A 47 -0.64 16.88 -28.04
C VAL A 47 0.32 17.68 -27.16
N SER A 48 -0.10 18.82 -26.64
CA SER A 48 0.71 19.63 -25.72
C SER A 48 0.99 18.84 -24.43
N GLY A 49 2.28 18.69 -24.12
CA GLY A 49 2.74 18.00 -22.92
C GLY A 49 2.61 16.48 -22.95
N THR A 50 2.24 15.85 -24.08
CA THR A 50 2.01 14.39 -24.14
C THR A 50 3.23 13.58 -23.72
N MET A 51 4.45 14.00 -24.06
CA MET A 51 5.66 13.29 -23.63
C MET A 51 5.88 13.35 -22.11
N SER A 52 5.64 14.51 -21.50
CA SER A 52 5.72 14.67 -20.04
C SER A 52 4.62 13.87 -19.34
N GLN A 53 3.41 13.89 -19.89
CA GLN A 53 2.29 13.06 -19.41
C GLN A 53 2.61 11.57 -19.51
N ALA A 54 3.23 11.12 -20.60
CA ALA A 54 3.68 9.74 -20.75
C ALA A 54 4.70 9.34 -19.67
N LYS A 55 5.66 10.21 -19.34
CA LYS A 55 6.60 9.97 -18.23
C LYS A 55 5.92 9.92 -16.86
N ALA A 56 4.88 10.71 -16.63
CA ALA A 56 4.07 10.59 -15.42
C ALA A 56 3.34 9.22 -15.36
N MET A 57 2.84 8.72 -16.49
CA MET A 57 2.23 7.38 -16.55
C MET A 57 3.25 6.24 -16.33
N GLU A 58 4.44 6.35 -16.91
CA GLU A 58 5.55 5.41 -16.63
C GLU A 58 5.91 5.41 -15.13
N THR A 59 5.89 6.58 -14.49
CA THR A 59 6.14 6.70 -13.04
C THR A 59 5.06 5.98 -12.22
N ILE A 60 3.78 6.09 -12.61
CA ILE A 60 2.69 5.35 -11.96
C ILE A 60 2.92 3.84 -12.07
N ALA A 61 3.32 3.35 -13.24
CA ALA A 61 3.61 1.93 -13.42
C ALA A 61 4.77 1.46 -12.52
N ALA A 62 5.84 2.26 -12.42
CA ALA A 62 6.95 1.95 -11.52
C ALA A 62 6.54 1.94 -10.04
N LEU A 63 5.69 2.88 -9.61
CA LEU A 63 5.16 2.91 -8.25
C LEU A 63 4.25 1.71 -7.96
N SER A 64 3.47 1.24 -8.92
CA SER A 64 2.68 0.01 -8.78
C SER A 64 3.58 -1.22 -8.58
N ALA A 65 4.66 -1.35 -9.34
CA ALA A 65 5.64 -2.43 -9.12
C ALA A 65 6.35 -2.31 -7.75
N ALA A 66 6.66 -1.09 -7.32
CA ALA A 66 7.22 -0.83 -5.99
C ALA A 66 6.25 -1.27 -4.87
N ARG A 67 4.95 -1.03 -5.05
CA ARG A 67 3.91 -1.51 -4.13
C ARG A 67 3.89 -3.03 -4.01
N GLU A 68 3.93 -3.74 -5.13
CA GLU A 68 3.99 -5.22 -5.11
C GLU A 68 5.22 -5.70 -4.34
N SER A 69 6.37 -5.06 -4.58
CA SER A 69 7.63 -5.39 -3.91
C SER A 69 7.57 -5.12 -2.40
N ILE A 70 6.98 -4.01 -1.94
CA ILE A 70 6.89 -3.72 -0.50
C ILE A 70 5.89 -4.65 0.21
N VAL A 71 4.80 -5.03 -0.45
CA VAL A 71 3.84 -6.01 0.09
C VAL A 71 4.49 -7.39 0.20
N ALA A 72 5.31 -7.79 -0.78
CA ALA A 72 6.10 -9.01 -0.68
C ALA A 72 7.12 -8.94 0.48
N CYS A 73 7.80 -7.80 0.65
CA CYS A 73 8.68 -7.54 1.79
C CYS A 73 7.95 -7.70 3.12
N HIS A 74 6.72 -7.18 3.23
CA HIS A 74 5.87 -7.40 4.40
C HIS A 74 5.67 -8.89 4.69
N ALA A 75 5.32 -9.68 3.66
CA ALA A 75 5.09 -11.11 3.82
C ALA A 75 6.36 -11.86 4.29
N GLU A 76 7.54 -11.50 3.77
CA GLU A 76 8.81 -12.09 4.23
C GLU A 76 9.14 -11.70 5.67
N LEU A 77 8.97 -10.43 6.05
CA LEU A 77 9.18 -9.98 7.42
C LEU A 77 8.25 -10.70 8.42
N GLN A 78 7.02 -11.03 8.02
CA GLN A 78 6.10 -11.83 8.83
C GLN A 78 6.55 -13.29 9.01
N LYS A 79 7.27 -13.86 8.03
CA LYS A 79 7.89 -15.19 8.18
C LYS A 79 9.08 -15.12 9.13
N ASP A 80 9.93 -14.11 8.96
CA ASP A 80 11.11 -13.92 9.80
C ASP A 80 10.73 -13.64 11.26
N HIS A 81 9.71 -12.80 11.49
CA HIS A 81 9.21 -12.51 12.83
C HIS A 81 8.81 -13.80 13.59
N ARG A 82 8.12 -14.72 12.90
CA ARG A 82 7.74 -16.03 13.45
C ARG A 82 8.96 -16.93 13.66
N ARG A 83 9.86 -17.02 12.68
CA ARG A 83 11.07 -17.86 12.75
C ARG A 83 12.00 -17.43 13.89
N LEU A 84 12.11 -16.14 14.15
CA LEU A 84 12.97 -15.57 15.19
C LEU A 84 12.32 -15.56 16.57
N GLY A 85 11.06 -15.98 16.70
CA GLY A 85 10.37 -16.09 17.98
C GLY A 85 10.05 -14.74 18.63
N PHE A 86 9.85 -13.69 17.82
CA PHE A 86 9.52 -12.35 18.33
C PHE A 86 8.06 -12.19 18.76
N GLY A 87 7.24 -13.25 18.66
CA GLY A 87 5.85 -13.30 19.11
C GLY A 87 4.82 -13.06 17.99
N THR A 88 3.58 -12.72 18.36
CA THR A 88 2.52 -12.33 17.42
C THR A 88 2.58 -10.81 17.21
N TYR A 89 2.88 -10.36 15.99
CA TYR A 89 2.96 -8.92 15.69
C TYR A 89 2.03 -8.56 14.53
N ALA A 90 0.86 -8.03 14.89
CA ALA A 90 -0.09 -7.44 13.95
C ALA A 90 0.08 -5.91 13.96
N ALA A 91 1.01 -5.39 13.17
CA ALA A 91 1.06 -3.95 12.90
C ALA A 91 0.54 -3.67 11.50
N GLY A 92 -0.73 -3.28 11.46
CA GLY A 92 -1.47 -2.89 10.26
C GLY A 92 -2.93 -3.35 10.36
N PRO A 93 -3.90 -2.67 9.72
CA PRO A 93 -5.31 -3.06 9.77
C PRO A 93 -5.49 -4.54 9.44
N VAL A 94 -6.18 -5.26 10.33
CA VAL A 94 -6.28 -6.73 10.46
C VAL A 94 -7.10 -7.40 9.33
N ALA A 95 -7.25 -6.73 8.19
CA ALA A 95 -8.05 -7.21 7.06
C ALA A 95 -7.25 -7.23 5.75
N LYS A 96 -6.06 -7.86 5.77
CA LYS A 96 -5.36 -8.21 4.51
C LYS A 96 -5.94 -9.56 4.01
N PRO A 97 -6.20 -9.73 2.69
CA PRO A 97 -6.97 -10.89 2.18
C PRO A 97 -6.34 -12.28 2.33
N ASP A 98 -5.15 -12.42 2.92
CA ASP A 98 -4.50 -13.71 3.13
C ASP A 98 -4.45 -14.05 4.62
N ASP A 99 -5.59 -14.49 5.14
CA ASP A 99 -5.73 -15.29 6.35
C ASP A 99 -5.29 -16.76 6.08
N TRP A 100 -4.29 -16.95 5.21
CA TRP A 100 -3.99 -18.21 4.52
C TRP A 100 -3.32 -19.30 5.37
N LEU A 101 -3.11 -19.06 6.68
CA LEU A 101 -2.44 -20.02 7.56
C LEU A 101 -3.18 -20.29 8.88
N ASP A 102 -4.44 -19.88 9.03
CA ASP A 102 -5.25 -20.29 10.19
C ASP A 102 -6.46 -21.14 9.79
N PRO A 103 -6.44 -22.46 9.99
CA PRO A 103 -7.62 -23.32 9.84
C PRO A 103 -8.74 -22.97 10.84
N LYS A 104 -8.49 -22.09 11.83
CA LYS A 104 -9.45 -21.75 12.90
C LYS A 104 -10.16 -20.42 12.71
N SER A 105 -9.75 -19.55 11.79
CA SER A 105 -10.47 -18.27 11.57
C SER A 105 -11.74 -18.42 10.74
N ALA A 106 -11.93 -19.55 10.04
CA ALA A 106 -13.13 -19.84 9.26
C ALA A 106 -14.38 -20.19 10.11
N LEU A 107 -14.28 -20.19 11.44
CA LEU A 107 -15.38 -20.55 12.35
C LEU A 107 -15.64 -19.46 13.38
N THR A 108 -16.14 -18.30 12.95
CA THR A 108 -17.04 -17.51 13.80
C THR A 108 -18.07 -16.75 12.97
N PRO A 109 -19.28 -17.31 12.74
CA PRO A 109 -20.40 -16.52 12.28
C PRO A 109 -21.13 -16.00 13.51
N THR A 110 -21.14 -14.68 13.76
CA THR A 110 -22.31 -13.89 14.21
C THR A 110 -21.93 -12.54 14.79
N HIS A 111 -22.16 -11.47 14.01
CA HIS A 111 -22.61 -10.18 14.56
C HIS A 111 -23.74 -9.62 13.69
N LEU A 112 -24.76 -10.44 13.42
CA LEU A 112 -26.09 -9.91 13.14
C LEU A 112 -26.67 -9.46 14.48
N HIS A 113 -26.63 -8.16 14.75
CA HIS A 113 -27.47 -7.58 15.78
C HIS A 113 -28.92 -7.55 15.27
N ARG A 114 -29.81 -8.29 15.93
CA ARG A 114 -31.26 -8.05 15.87
C ARG A 114 -31.50 -6.61 16.29
N VAL A 115 -32.12 -5.83 15.41
CA VAL A 115 -32.80 -4.60 15.78
C VAL A 115 -34.23 -5.00 16.19
N ALA A 116 -34.64 -4.52 17.36
CA ALA A 116 -36.00 -4.66 17.88
C ALA A 116 -37.01 -3.89 17.01
#